data_AF-A0A256Z298-F1
#
_entry.id   AF-A0A256Z298-F1
#
_cell.length_a   1.000
_cell.length_b   1.000
_cell.length_c   1.000
_cell.angle_alpha   90.00
_cell.angle_beta   90.00
_cell.angle_gamma   90.00
#
_symmetry.space_group_name_H-M   'P 1'
#
loop_
_entity.id
_entity.type
_entity.pdbx_description
1 polymer ?
#
loop_
_entity_poly.entity_id
_entity_poly.type
_entity_poly.pdbx_seq_one_letter_code
_entity_poly.pdbx_strand_id
1 'polypeptide(L)'
;MYGGSGLVRGMKRLSSEVILNELGIDYEYFCEYGEAPRVTDRKFIDLVPKLRAGGVRAKEIADKRLYEHQLSGIKILEMGRNLIVGSGTGSGKTEIWVMYALMKSLKVLAIYPTLA
;
A
#
# COMPACT_ATOMS: atom_id res chain seq x y z
N MET A 1 -16.66 -20.81 22.74
CA MET A 1 -15.30 -21.23 22.32
C MET A 1 -15.07 -20.76 20.90
N TYR A 2 -14.35 -19.65 20.68
CA TYR A 2 -13.55 -19.37 19.49
C TYR A 2 -12.53 -18.31 19.88
N GLY A 3 -11.35 -18.74 20.33
CA GLY A 3 -10.29 -17.88 20.83
C GLY A 3 -8.94 -18.39 20.35
N GLY A 4 -8.69 -18.22 19.05
CA GLY A 4 -7.39 -18.51 18.44
C GLY A 4 -6.39 -17.43 18.80
N SER A 5 -5.65 -17.65 19.89
CA SER A 5 -4.54 -16.80 20.32
C SER A 5 -3.30 -17.05 19.44
N GLY A 6 -3.31 -16.47 18.23
CA GLY A 6 -2.13 -16.42 17.36
C GLY A 6 -1.17 -15.31 17.78
N LEU A 7 -0.19 -15.64 18.63
CA LEU A 7 0.91 -14.74 19.01
C LEU A 7 1.85 -14.50 17.81
N VAL A 8 1.70 -13.37 17.13
CA VAL A 8 2.71 -12.85 16.18
C VAL A 8 3.63 -11.90 16.95
N ARG A 9 4.91 -12.31 17.14
CA ARG A 9 5.94 -11.55 17.88
C ARG A 9 6.11 -10.12 17.33
N GLY A 10 6.04 -9.11 18.23
CA GLY A 10 6.65 -7.79 18.02
C GLY A 10 5.81 -6.56 18.40
N MET A 11 4.48 -6.67 18.41
CA MET A 11 3.56 -5.65 18.91
C MET A 11 2.34 -6.38 19.44
N LYS A 12 1.92 -6.10 20.69
CA LYS A 12 0.71 -6.69 21.25
C LYS A 12 -0.48 -6.07 20.51
N ARG A 13 -0.90 -6.68 19.39
CA ARG A 13 -2.14 -6.29 18.71
C ARG A 13 -3.27 -6.42 19.72
N LEU A 14 -3.89 -5.30 20.07
CA LEU A 14 -5.08 -5.28 20.91
C LEU A 14 -6.30 -5.52 20.00
N SER A 15 -7.16 -6.44 20.42
CA SER A 15 -8.45 -6.62 19.76
C SER A 15 -9.32 -5.41 20.08
N SER A 16 -9.89 -4.77 19.04
CA SER A 16 -10.87 -3.70 19.23
C SER A 16 -12.05 -4.17 20.08
N GLU A 17 -12.38 -5.47 20.02
CA GLU A 17 -13.40 -6.11 20.85
C GLU A 17 -13.17 -5.87 22.35
N VAL A 18 -11.92 -6.01 22.81
CA VAL A 18 -11.56 -5.80 24.23
C VAL A 18 -11.83 -4.35 24.63
N ILE A 19 -11.41 -3.41 23.79
CA ILE A 19 -11.56 -1.98 24.05
C ILE A 19 -13.05 -1.57 24.04
N LEU A 20 -13.81 -2.02 23.05
CA LEU A 20 -15.23 -1.68 22.92
C LEU A 20 -16.06 -2.24 24.08
N ASN A 21 -15.73 -3.47 24.53
CA ASN A 21 -16.35 -4.07 25.71
C ASN A 21 -16.01 -3.31 27.01
N GLU A 22 -14.75 -2.91 27.21
CA GLU A 22 -14.35 -2.09 28.36
C GLU A 22 -15.07 -0.73 28.40
N LEU A 23 -15.42 -0.19 27.23
CA LEU A 23 -16.17 1.06 27.10
C LEU A 23 -17.69 0.87 27.21
N GLY A 24 -18.19 -0.37 27.30
CA GLY A 24 -19.63 -0.66 27.35
C GLY A 24 -20.37 -0.28 26.07
N ILE A 25 -19.69 -0.34 24.91
CA ILE A 25 -20.27 0.00 23.61
C ILE A 25 -20.79 -1.28 22.96
N ASP A 26 -22.07 -1.28 22.55
CA ASP A 26 -22.63 -2.36 21.73
C ASP A 26 -22.18 -2.23 20.26
N TYR A 27 -21.80 -3.34 19.64
CA TYR A 27 -21.36 -3.37 18.23
C TYR A 27 -21.69 -4.70 17.55
N GLU A 28 -21.85 -4.65 16.23
CA GLU A 28 -21.77 -5.85 15.38
C GLU A 28 -20.31 -6.11 14.98
N TYR A 29 -19.90 -7.38 15.03
CA TYR A 29 -18.52 -7.79 14.77
C TYR A 29 -18.38 -8.51 13.43
N PHE A 30 -17.58 -7.93 12.54
CA PHE A 30 -17.12 -8.56 11.30
C PHE A 30 -15.60 -8.46 11.24
N CYS A 31 -14.93 -9.59 11.09
CA CYS A 31 -13.48 -9.65 10.98
C CYS A 31 -13.07 -10.36 9.69
N GLU A 32 -12.31 -9.64 8.87
CA GLU A 32 -11.55 -10.22 7.78
C GLU A 32 -10.09 -10.37 8.24
N TYR A 33 -9.51 -11.55 7.99
CA TYR A 33 -8.11 -11.77 8.32
C TYR A 33 -7.22 -10.93 7.39
N GLY A 34 -6.33 -10.14 7.99
CA GLY A 34 -5.37 -9.36 7.21
C GLY A 34 -4.42 -10.27 6.44
N GLU A 35 -4.33 -10.07 5.13
CA GLU A 35 -3.30 -10.70 4.29
C GLU A 35 -2.08 -9.76 4.21
N ALA A 36 -0.90 -10.29 4.50
CA ALA A 36 0.33 -9.54 4.30
C ALA A 36 0.55 -9.31 2.79
N PRO A 37 0.89 -8.09 2.36
CA PRO A 37 1.10 -7.83 0.95
C PRO A 37 2.33 -8.60 0.44
N ARG A 38 2.20 -9.22 -0.73
CA ARG A 38 3.34 -9.85 -1.39
C ARG A 38 4.29 -8.77 -1.92
N VAL A 39 5.56 -8.87 -1.51
CA VAL A 39 6.62 -7.91 -1.85
C VAL A 39 7.61 -8.54 -2.84
N THR A 40 8.24 -7.68 -3.62
CA THR A 40 9.33 -8.04 -4.53
C THR A 40 10.68 -7.70 -3.91
N ASP A 41 11.78 -8.19 -4.48
CA ASP A 41 13.13 -7.80 -4.06
C ASP A 41 13.54 -6.40 -4.53
N ARG A 42 12.76 -5.77 -5.42
CA ARG A 42 13.00 -4.42 -5.91
C ARG A 42 12.52 -3.40 -4.90
N LYS A 43 13.29 -2.34 -4.74
CA LYS A 43 12.94 -1.14 -3.97
C LYS A 43 12.50 0.00 -4.89
N PHE A 44 11.78 0.97 -4.33
CA PHE A 44 11.37 2.17 -5.07
C PHE A 44 12.56 2.94 -5.64
N ILE A 45 13.66 3.01 -4.89
CA ILE A 45 14.90 3.65 -5.34
C ILE A 45 15.54 2.97 -6.55
N ASP A 46 15.36 1.66 -6.70
CA ASP A 46 15.89 0.91 -7.86
C ASP A 46 15.15 1.26 -9.15
N LEU A 47 14.02 1.95 -9.06
CA LEU A 47 13.26 2.47 -10.19
C LEU A 47 13.49 3.97 -10.37
N VAL A 48 13.47 4.74 -9.28
CA VAL A 48 13.65 6.19 -9.30
C VAL A 48 14.70 6.61 -8.26
N PRO A 49 16.00 6.62 -8.62
CA PRO A 49 17.07 6.99 -7.69
C PRO A 49 16.93 8.38 -7.08
N LYS A 50 16.29 9.31 -7.81
CA LYS A 50 16.05 10.69 -7.38
C LYS A 50 15.18 10.81 -6.12
N LEU A 51 14.49 9.75 -5.71
CA LEU A 51 13.72 9.74 -4.46
C LEU A 51 14.59 10.06 -3.22
N ARG A 52 15.89 9.71 -3.22
CA ARG A 52 16.83 10.07 -2.13
C ARG A 52 17.01 11.59 -1.96
N ALA A 53 16.90 12.33 -3.05
CA ALA A 53 17.03 13.79 -3.04
C ALA A 53 15.69 14.50 -2.82
N GLY A 54 14.58 13.75 -2.73
CA GLY A 54 13.26 14.33 -2.54
C GLY A 54 12.96 14.80 -1.11
N GLY A 55 11.71 15.21 -0.88
CA GLY A 55 11.22 15.57 0.45
C GLY A 55 11.14 14.37 1.41
N VAL A 56 10.73 14.63 2.65
CA VAL A 56 10.65 13.63 3.73
C VAL A 56 9.93 12.35 3.26
N ARG A 57 8.75 12.49 2.65
CA ARG A 57 7.96 11.35 2.19
C ARG A 57 8.62 10.54 1.08
N ALA A 58 9.34 11.20 0.18
CA ALA A 58 10.08 10.52 -0.89
C ALA A 58 11.24 9.69 -0.33
N LYS A 59 11.96 10.23 0.65
CA LYS A 59 13.04 9.52 1.36
C LYS A 59 12.50 8.33 2.14
N GLU A 60 11.35 8.47 2.81
CA GLU A 60 10.71 7.38 3.55
C GLU A 60 10.33 6.18 2.68
N ILE A 61 9.90 6.41 1.43
CA ILE A 61 9.53 5.31 0.53
C ILE A 61 10.72 4.73 -0.23
N ALA A 62 11.81 5.48 -0.39
CA ALA A 62 12.93 5.13 -1.28
C ALA A 62 13.46 3.72 -1.02
N ASP A 63 13.66 3.36 0.26
CA ASP A 63 14.22 2.06 0.65
C ASP A 63 13.17 0.95 0.84
N LYS A 64 11.87 1.25 0.65
CA LYS A 64 10.79 0.25 0.75
C LYS A 64 10.77 -0.63 -0.49
N ARG A 65 10.41 -1.90 -0.30
CA ARG A 65 10.17 -2.86 -1.38
C ARG A 65 8.85 -2.57 -2.08
N LEU A 66 8.81 -2.77 -3.40
CA LEU A 66 7.57 -2.72 -4.16
C LEU A 66 6.72 -3.95 -3.86
N TYR A 67 5.40 -3.75 -3.82
CA TYR A 67 4.45 -4.84 -3.89
C TYR A 67 4.45 -5.48 -5.29
N GLU A 68 4.10 -6.77 -5.37
CA GLU A 68 4.07 -7.51 -6.63
C GLU A 68 3.15 -6.86 -7.67
N HIS A 69 1.95 -6.43 -7.26
CA HIS A 69 1.00 -5.75 -8.14
C HIS A 69 1.52 -4.39 -8.61
N GLN A 70 2.35 -3.72 -7.81
CA GLN A 70 2.94 -2.46 -8.20
C GLN A 70 3.95 -2.64 -9.33
N LEU A 71 4.89 -3.58 -9.17
CA LEU A 71 5.88 -3.89 -10.20
C LEU A 71 5.22 -4.42 -11.48
N SER A 72 4.20 -5.27 -11.34
CA SER A 72 3.45 -5.80 -12.48
C SER A 72 2.68 -4.71 -13.23
N GLY A 73 2.03 -3.80 -12.50
CA GLY A 73 1.34 -2.67 -13.09
C GLY A 73 2.28 -1.73 -13.86
N ILE A 74 3.45 -1.43 -13.30
CA ILE A 74 4.47 -0.61 -13.98
C ILE A 74 4.91 -1.28 -15.29
N LYS A 75 5.17 -2.60 -15.29
CA LYS A 75 5.54 -3.34 -16.51
C LYS A 75 4.47 -3.28 -17.60
N ILE A 76 3.18 -3.35 -17.23
CA ILE A 76 2.08 -3.21 -18.21
C ILE A 76 2.09 -1.81 -18.82
N LEU A 77 2.31 -0.77 -18.02
CA LEU A 77 2.43 0.60 -18.52
C LEU A 77 3.65 0.78 -19.44
N GLU A 78 4.80 0.16 -19.12
CA GLU A 78 5.99 0.16 -19.98
C GLU A 78 5.76 -0.49 -21.35
N MET A 79 4.80 -1.41 -21.46
CA MET A 79 4.37 -2.01 -22.73
C MET A 79 3.45 -1.08 -23.55
N GLY A 80 3.16 0.13 -23.09
CA GLY A 80 2.26 1.08 -23.76
C GLY A 80 0.78 0.69 -23.66
N ARG A 81 0.40 -0.12 -22.66
CA ARG A 81 -0.97 -0.61 -22.46
C ARG A 81 -1.71 0.19 -21.40
N ASN A 82 -3.04 0.21 -21.53
CA ASN A 82 -3.92 0.72 -20.48
C ASN A 82 -4.02 -0.29 -19.32
N LEU A 83 -4.13 0.21 -18.09
CA LEU A 83 -4.19 -0.59 -16.88
C LEU A 83 -5.36 -0.15 -16.00
N ILE A 84 -6.16 -1.11 -15.55
CA ILE A 84 -7.17 -0.94 -14.50
C ILE A 84 -6.70 -1.74 -13.28
N VAL A 85 -6.69 -1.12 -12.10
CA VAL A 85 -6.19 -1.74 -10.86
C VAL A 85 -7.34 -1.89 -9.88
N GLY A 86 -7.79 -3.13 -9.66
CA GLY A 86 -8.73 -3.48 -8.59
C GLY A 86 -7.99 -3.78 -7.29
N SER A 87 -8.03 -2.86 -6.33
CA SER A 87 -7.47 -3.12 -4.99
C SER A 87 -8.04 -2.16 -3.93
N GLY A 88 -7.98 -2.55 -2.66
CA GLY A 88 -8.48 -1.77 -1.52
C GLY A 88 -7.73 -0.45 -1.28
N THR A 89 -8.28 0.41 -0.43
CA THR A 89 -7.59 1.63 0.05
C THR A 89 -6.28 1.27 0.75
N GLY A 90 -5.28 2.15 0.67
CA GLY A 90 -3.96 1.90 1.29
C GLY A 90 -3.10 0.81 0.62
N SER A 91 -3.58 0.14 -0.43
CA SER A 91 -2.82 -0.93 -1.11
C SER A 91 -1.67 -0.44 -2.01
N GLY A 92 -1.45 0.88 -2.07
CA GLY A 92 -0.40 1.50 -2.88
C GLY A 92 -0.66 1.53 -4.39
N LYS A 93 -1.88 1.86 -4.82
CA LYS A 93 -2.22 2.02 -6.26
C LYS A 93 -1.56 3.23 -6.90
N THR A 94 -1.47 4.32 -6.15
CA THR A 94 -0.94 5.61 -6.63
C THR A 94 0.51 5.47 -7.09
N GLU A 95 1.28 4.69 -6.34
CA GLU A 95 2.68 4.40 -6.60
C GLU A 95 2.90 3.75 -7.97
N ILE A 96 1.93 3.05 -8.54
CA ILE A 96 2.07 2.41 -9.86
C ILE A 96 2.32 3.46 -10.95
N TRP A 97 1.37 4.39 -11.09
CA TRP A 97 1.44 5.38 -12.16
C TRP A 97 2.43 6.50 -11.84
N VAL A 98 2.58 6.87 -10.56
CA VAL A 98 3.56 7.90 -10.14
C VAL A 98 4.98 7.42 -10.45
N MET A 99 5.32 6.18 -10.07
CA MET A 99 6.66 5.64 -10.33
C MET A 99 6.93 5.51 -11.82
N TYR A 100 5.96 5.00 -12.59
CA TYR A 100 6.08 4.93 -14.04
C TYR A 100 6.31 6.32 -14.67
N ALA A 101 5.54 7.32 -14.26
CA ALA A 101 5.67 8.69 -14.75
C ALA A 101 7.04 9.30 -14.42
N LEU A 102 7.54 9.09 -13.21
CA LEU A 102 8.86 9.56 -12.78
C LEU A 102 9.99 8.85 -13.55
N MET A 103 9.89 7.53 -13.74
CA MET A 103 10.87 6.74 -14.50
C MET A 103 11.01 7.24 -15.94
N LYS A 104 9.88 7.56 -16.59
CA LYS A 104 9.83 7.98 -18.00
C LYS A 104 9.80 9.51 -18.19
N SER A 105 9.86 10.28 -17.10
CA SER A 105 9.78 11.75 -17.11
C SER A 105 8.55 12.29 -17.86
N LEU A 106 7.38 11.69 -17.60
CA LEU A 106 6.14 12.00 -18.31
C LEU A 106 5.43 13.22 -17.71
N LYS A 107 4.75 13.98 -18.59
CA LYS A 107 3.69 14.90 -18.17
C LYS A 107 2.42 14.08 -17.95
N VAL A 108 1.81 14.22 -16.77
CA VAL A 108 0.64 13.43 -16.36
C VAL A 108 -0.51 14.34 -16.01
N LEU A 109 -1.70 14.00 -16.50
CA LEU A 109 -2.97 14.53 -16.02
C LEU A 109 -3.57 13.51 -15.05
N ALA A 110 -3.65 13.87 -13.76
CA ALA A 110 -4.34 13.06 -12.76
C ALA A 110 -5.73 13.65 -12.54
N ILE A 111 -6.77 12.82 -12.71
CA ILE A 111 -8.16 13.21 -12.54
C ILE A 111 -8.69 12.50 -11.29
N TYR A 112 -9.18 13.28 -10.35
CA TYR A 112 -9.83 12.79 -9.13
C TYR A 112 -11.31 13.17 -9.15
N PRO A 113 -12.20 12.35 -8.57
CA PRO A 113 -13.64 12.63 -8.58
C PRO A 113 -14.01 13.85 -7.73
N THR A 114 -13.13 14.24 -6.80
CA THR A 114 -13.33 15.36 -5.88
C THR A 114 -12.05 16.18 -5.80
N LEU A 115 -12.19 17.45 -5.37
CA LEU A 115 -11.05 18.33 -5.13
C LEU A 115 -10.27 17.97 -3.86
N ALA A 116 -10.94 17.31 -2.91
CA ALA A 116 -10.55 17.11 -1.51
C ALA A 116 -10.21 18.42 -0.79
#